data_AF-A0A7R8HBL9-F1
#
_entry.id   AF-A0A7R8HBL9-F1
#
_cell.length_a   1.000
_cell.length_b   1.000
_cell.length_c   1.000
_cell.angle_alpha   90.00
_cell.angle_beta   90.00
_cell.angle_gamma   90.00
#
_symmetry.space_group_name_H-M   'P 1'
#
loop_
_entity.id
_entity.type
_entity.pdbx_description
1 polymer ?
#
loop_
_entity_poly.entity_id
_entity_poly.type
_entity_poly.pdbx_seq_one_letter_code
_entity_poly.pdbx_strand_id
1 'polypeptide(L)'
;MAREQNKNLFKNSSPCSEVKGYLSGKLLPVWLQGRWSCHVSAFRIEERGKYISLTKKFLRSDAFNEGTDQGKLVRTEFGTPGMTENVSNTNVSSCSSYRSSSSPSTPSNASDNCNISFYQYGNLLMATNEGAFDRIVDLDSLETRDTIDMSSMVNFKTGRPLRDHNGDTYNLTSCYTNSNNYHFMKIPRPAENSHFSRDSFMKESKIIATIPSRFPNHLAYNHSFGMTDNYLILCEQPIAYDINKYKSC
;
A
#
# COMPACT_ATOMS: atom_id res chain seq x y z
N MET A 1 -18.55 47.74 2.29
CA MET A 1 -17.32 46.92 2.19
C MET A 1 -17.69 45.48 2.49
N ALA A 2 -17.28 44.56 1.61
CA ALA A 2 -17.93 43.30 1.33
C ALA A 2 -17.70 42.16 2.35
N ARG A 3 -18.74 41.34 2.54
CA ARG A 3 -18.70 39.86 2.41
C ARG A 3 -20.12 39.31 2.48
N GLU A 4 -20.82 39.34 1.35
CA GLU A 4 -21.97 38.47 1.11
C GLU A 4 -21.44 37.07 0.77
N GLN A 5 -21.60 36.12 1.70
CA GLN A 5 -21.47 34.70 1.39
C GLN A 5 -22.80 34.21 0.81
N ASN A 6 -22.69 33.63 -0.38
CA ASN A 6 -23.78 33.21 -1.26
C ASN A 6 -24.81 32.29 -0.58
N LYS A 7 -26.05 32.80 -0.42
CA LYS A 7 -27.22 32.11 0.17
C LYS A 7 -27.90 31.08 -0.75
N ASN A 8 -27.21 30.54 -1.75
CA ASN A 8 -27.82 29.65 -2.75
C ASN A 8 -27.36 28.17 -2.67
N LEU A 9 -26.65 27.78 -1.60
CA LEU A 9 -26.18 26.39 -1.43
C LEU A 9 -27.27 25.35 -1.10
N PHE A 10 -28.53 25.75 -0.87
CA PHE A 10 -29.60 24.83 -0.43
C PHE A 10 -30.97 25.10 -1.06
N LYS A 11 -31.04 25.50 -2.33
CA LYS A 11 -32.31 25.55 -3.07
C LYS A 11 -32.29 24.61 -4.27
N ASN A 12 -32.38 23.32 -3.97
CA ASN A 12 -33.05 22.37 -4.86
C ASN A 12 -33.61 21.23 -4.01
N SER A 13 -34.80 21.48 -3.47
CA SER A 13 -35.64 20.52 -2.79
C SER A 13 -36.39 19.67 -3.82
N SER A 14 -35.68 18.71 -4.41
CA SER A 14 -36.32 17.44 -4.80
C SER A 14 -35.99 16.48 -3.66
N PRO A 15 -36.97 15.79 -3.05
CA PRO A 15 -36.66 14.86 -1.98
C PRO A 15 -35.81 13.75 -2.60
N CYS A 16 -34.51 13.80 -2.35
CA CYS A 16 -33.69 12.60 -2.27
C CYS A 16 -34.52 11.69 -1.37
N SER A 17 -35.07 10.62 -1.93
CA SER A 17 -35.77 9.62 -1.15
C SER A 17 -34.87 9.34 0.04
N GLU A 18 -35.37 9.61 1.24
CA GLU A 18 -34.60 9.36 2.45
C GLU A 18 -34.41 7.85 2.49
N VAL A 19 -33.26 7.37 2.02
CA VAL A 19 -32.90 5.96 2.09
C VAL A 19 -32.54 5.71 3.55
N LYS A 20 -33.57 5.54 4.38
CA LYS A 20 -33.46 4.99 5.72
C LYS A 20 -33.21 3.49 5.58
N GLY A 21 -31.95 3.14 5.36
CA GLY A 21 -31.47 1.79 5.59
C GLY A 21 -31.33 1.56 7.10
N TYR A 22 -31.83 0.44 7.61
CA TYR A 22 -31.43 -0.04 8.91
C TYR A 22 -29.94 -0.39 8.84
N LEU A 23 -29.11 0.15 9.75
CA LEU A 23 -27.82 -0.46 10.05
C LEU A 23 -28.13 -1.81 10.70
N SER A 24 -28.26 -2.85 9.87
CA SER A 24 -28.16 -4.22 10.35
C SER A 24 -26.71 -4.41 10.75
N GLY A 25 -26.38 -4.01 11.98
CA GLY A 25 -25.06 -4.12 12.56
C GLY A 25 -24.68 -5.59 12.79
N LYS A 26 -24.55 -6.37 11.72
CA LYS A 26 -23.47 -7.34 11.67
C LYS A 26 -22.21 -6.48 11.57
N LEU A 27 -21.36 -6.52 12.60
CA LEU A 27 -19.98 -6.12 12.41
C LEU A 27 -19.54 -6.75 11.08
N LEU A 28 -18.95 -5.95 10.18
CA LEU A 28 -18.25 -6.52 9.04
C LEU A 28 -17.38 -7.65 9.59
N PRO A 29 -17.34 -8.84 8.96
CA PRO A 29 -16.46 -9.90 9.42
C PRO A 29 -15.07 -9.33 9.73
N VAL A 30 -14.39 -9.85 10.76
CA VAL A 30 -13.12 -9.25 11.23
C VAL A 30 -12.14 -9.06 10.06
N TRP A 31 -12.16 -9.95 9.06
CA TRP A 31 -11.39 -9.87 7.80
C TRP A 31 -11.77 -8.75 6.83
N LEU A 32 -12.86 -8.01 7.04
CA LEU A 32 -13.30 -6.84 6.27
C LEU A 32 -13.07 -5.52 7.02
N GLN A 33 -12.75 -5.55 8.31
CA GLN A 33 -12.63 -4.35 9.15
C GLN A 33 -11.26 -3.68 9.07
N GLY A 34 -11.22 -2.41 8.66
CA GLY A 34 -10.26 -1.39 9.15
C GLY A 34 -8.76 -1.49 8.81
N ARG A 35 -8.21 -2.66 8.45
CA ARG A 35 -6.81 -2.81 8.01
C ARG A 35 -6.60 -3.92 6.95
N TRP A 36 -7.57 -4.79 6.74
CA TRP A 36 -7.47 -5.97 5.85
C TRP A 36 -7.95 -5.70 4.43
N SER A 37 -8.73 -4.64 4.23
CA SER A 37 -9.35 -4.30 2.96
C SER A 37 -8.88 -2.91 2.52
N CYS A 38 -8.36 -2.84 1.30
CA CYS A 38 -8.03 -1.57 0.67
C CYS A 38 -9.23 -1.07 -0.13
N HIS A 39 -9.61 0.19 0.09
CA HIS A 39 -10.62 0.88 -0.69
C HIS A 39 -9.96 1.95 -1.55
N VAL A 40 -10.19 1.89 -2.86
CA VAL A 40 -9.84 2.96 -3.79
C VAL A 40 -11.06 3.87 -3.94
N SER A 41 -10.88 5.15 -3.66
CA SER A 41 -11.91 6.18 -3.83
C SER A 41 -11.42 7.22 -4.82
N ALA A 42 -12.17 7.47 -5.88
CA ALA A 42 -11.89 8.52 -6.85
C ALA A 42 -12.97 9.59 -6.82
N PHE A 43 -12.53 10.85 -6.74
CA PHE A 43 -13.37 12.03 -6.92
C PHE A 43 -13.07 12.60 -8.30
N ARG A 44 -14.06 12.61 -9.19
CA ARG A 44 -13.94 13.25 -10.51
C ARG A 44 -14.60 14.61 -10.46
N ILE A 45 -13.87 15.61 -10.92
CA ILE A 45 -14.28 17.01 -10.92
C ILE A 45 -14.43 17.42 -12.38
N GLU A 46 -15.67 17.66 -12.79
CA GLU A 46 -16.05 17.98 -14.16
C GLU A 46 -16.61 19.41 -14.25
N GLU A 47 -16.63 19.97 -15.47
CA GLU A 47 -17.13 21.32 -15.74
C GLU A 47 -16.59 22.39 -14.78
N ARG A 48 -15.26 22.40 -14.57
CA ARG A 48 -14.58 23.34 -13.66
C ARG A 48 -15.12 23.32 -12.21
N GLY A 49 -15.58 22.16 -11.75
CA GLY A 49 -16.04 21.96 -10.38
C GLY A 49 -17.56 22.03 -10.20
N LYS A 50 -18.32 22.15 -11.28
CA LYS A 50 -19.78 22.15 -11.21
C LYS A 50 -20.35 20.77 -10.89
N TYR A 51 -19.70 19.70 -11.36
CA TYR A 51 -20.10 18.33 -11.08
C TYR A 51 -18.96 17.57 -10.40
N ILE A 52 -19.29 16.88 -9.31
CA ILE A 52 -18.37 16.02 -8.58
C ILE A 52 -19.01 14.64 -8.48
N SER A 53 -18.34 13.63 -9.01
CA SER A 53 -18.74 12.23 -8.83
C SER A 53 -17.74 11.49 -7.94
N LEU A 54 -18.25 10.58 -7.13
CA LEU A 54 -17.47 9.75 -6.22
C LEU A 54 -17.68 8.30 -6.61
N THR A 55 -16.60 7.61 -6.98
CA THR A 55 -16.60 6.17 -7.19
C THR A 55 -15.72 5.51 -6.15
N LYS A 56 -16.22 4.44 -5.52
CA LYS A 56 -15.46 3.64 -4.55
C LYS A 56 -15.47 2.18 -4.98
N LYS A 57 -14.30 1.54 -4.98
CA LYS A 57 -14.15 0.11 -5.18
C LYS A 57 -13.17 -0.47 -4.17
N PHE A 58 -13.36 -1.74 -3.81
CA PHE A 58 -12.31 -2.49 -3.12
C PHE A 58 -11.17 -2.78 -4.11
N LEU A 59 -9.94 -2.65 -3.64
CA LEU A 59 -8.79 -3.19 -4.34
C LEU A 59 -8.86 -4.72 -4.23
N ARG A 60 -9.07 -5.39 -5.36
CA ARG A 60 -9.19 -6.85 -5.47
C ARG A 60 -7.80 -7.51 -5.48
N SER A 61 -7.05 -7.28 -4.42
CA SER A 61 -5.75 -7.92 -4.18
C SER A 61 -5.93 -9.42 -3.91
N ASP A 62 -4.85 -10.19 -3.94
CA ASP A 62 -4.89 -11.62 -3.62
C ASP A 62 -5.31 -11.82 -2.16
N ALA A 63 -4.78 -11.00 -1.23
CA ALA A 63 -5.21 -10.99 0.16
C ALA A 63 -6.73 -10.75 0.30
N PHE A 64 -7.30 -9.83 -0.50
CA PHE A 64 -8.72 -9.54 -0.49
C PHE A 64 -9.56 -10.70 -1.06
N ASN A 65 -9.14 -11.26 -2.20
CA ASN A 65 -9.88 -12.33 -2.87
C ASN A 65 -9.85 -13.62 -2.05
N GLU A 66 -8.66 -14.05 -1.60
CA GLU A 66 -8.50 -15.22 -0.72
C GLU A 66 -9.31 -15.07 0.58
N GLY A 67 -9.28 -13.88 1.18
CA GLY A 67 -10.05 -13.60 2.39
C GLY A 67 -11.56 -13.61 2.19
N THR A 68 -12.01 -13.15 1.01
CA THR A 68 -13.42 -13.19 0.62
C THR A 68 -13.89 -14.62 0.35
N ASP A 69 -13.09 -15.41 -0.38
CA ASP A 69 -13.41 -16.77 -0.76
C ASP A 69 -13.48 -17.70 0.46
N GLN A 70 -12.58 -17.51 1.44
CA GLN A 70 -12.53 -18.32 2.65
C GLN A 70 -13.31 -17.73 3.83
N GLY A 71 -13.82 -16.50 3.71
CA GLY A 71 -14.53 -15.80 4.78
C GLY A 71 -13.70 -15.58 6.06
N LYS A 72 -12.37 -15.58 5.95
CA LYS A 72 -11.40 -15.41 7.04
C LYS A 72 -10.16 -14.69 6.54
N LEU A 73 -9.36 -14.12 7.44
CA LEU A 73 -8.09 -13.50 7.06
C LEU A 73 -7.07 -14.61 6.73
N VAL A 74 -6.69 -14.77 5.46
CA VAL A 74 -5.76 -15.83 5.02
C VAL A 74 -4.32 -15.36 5.10
N ARG A 75 -4.02 -14.19 4.54
CA ARG A 75 -2.68 -13.60 4.54
C ARG A 75 -2.43 -12.80 5.81
N THR A 76 -1.17 -12.79 6.25
CA THR A 76 -0.73 -11.98 7.39
C THR A 76 -0.58 -10.54 6.94
N GLU A 77 -1.22 -9.61 7.66
CA GLU A 77 -1.03 -8.17 7.45
C GLU A 77 -0.25 -7.54 8.60
N PHE A 78 0.00 -6.24 8.49
CA PHE A 78 0.63 -5.45 9.52
C PHE A 78 -0.11 -5.53 10.87
N GLY A 79 0.50 -6.24 11.82
CA GLY A 79 0.01 -6.36 13.19
C GLY A 79 -1.10 -7.39 13.39
N THR A 80 -1.39 -8.26 12.42
CA THR A 80 -2.32 -9.38 12.65
C THR A 80 -1.98 -10.57 11.77
N PRO A 81 -1.77 -11.74 12.40
CA PRO A 81 -1.46 -12.97 11.69
C PRO A 81 -2.68 -13.47 10.91
N GLY A 82 -2.41 -14.08 9.75
CA GLY A 82 -3.42 -14.85 9.03
C GLY A 82 -3.95 -16.01 9.88
N MET A 83 -5.25 -16.30 9.78
CA MET A 83 -5.89 -17.43 10.44
C MET A 83 -5.59 -18.71 9.67
N THR A 84 -4.68 -19.53 10.20
CA THR A 84 -4.44 -20.88 9.67
C THR A 84 -5.56 -21.84 10.08
N GLU A 85 -5.72 -22.93 9.34
CA GLU A 85 -6.77 -23.97 9.53
C GLU A 85 -6.77 -24.64 10.93
N ASN A 86 -5.75 -24.43 11.76
CA ASN A 86 -5.49 -25.22 12.98
C ASN A 86 -5.66 -24.48 14.31
N VAL A 87 -6.33 -23.32 14.37
CA VAL A 87 -6.61 -22.68 15.67
C VAL A 87 -7.98 -23.14 16.17
N SER A 88 -7.99 -24.29 16.85
CA SER A 88 -9.10 -24.68 17.70
C SER A 88 -9.28 -23.64 18.81
N ASN A 89 -10.53 -23.24 19.05
CA ASN A 89 -10.97 -22.35 20.12
C ASN A 89 -10.34 -22.70 21.47
N THR A 90 -9.26 -22.02 21.88
CA THR A 90 -8.91 -21.87 23.30
C THR A 90 -8.16 -20.56 23.55
N ASN A 91 -8.81 -19.67 24.32
CA ASN A 91 -8.22 -18.60 25.12
C ASN A 91 -7.43 -17.48 24.39
N VAL A 92 -8.18 -16.59 23.73
CA VAL A 92 -7.70 -15.22 23.43
C VAL A 92 -7.85 -14.37 24.69
N SER A 93 -7.00 -14.60 25.70
CA SER A 93 -6.95 -13.74 26.88
C SER A 93 -5.51 -13.54 27.34
N SER A 94 -4.75 -12.77 26.56
CA SER A 94 -3.58 -12.06 27.06
C SER A 94 -2.99 -11.15 26.00
N CYS A 95 -2.88 -9.86 26.33
CA CYS A 95 -2.23 -8.81 25.54
C CYS A 95 -0.71 -9.06 25.31
N SER A 96 -0.15 -10.12 25.88
CA SER A 96 1.24 -10.55 25.73
C SER A 96 1.49 -11.46 24.52
N SER A 97 0.48 -12.15 23.98
CA SER A 97 0.61 -13.00 22.78
C SER A 97 0.74 -12.19 21.49
N TYR A 98 0.36 -10.91 21.54
CA TYR A 98 0.46 -9.95 20.42
C TYR A 98 1.91 -9.57 20.05
N ARG A 99 2.89 -9.88 20.91
CA ARG A 99 4.30 -9.50 20.68
C ARG A 99 5.17 -10.62 20.09
N SER A 100 4.67 -11.86 20.04
CA SER A 100 5.48 -13.03 19.62
C SER A 100 4.88 -13.88 18.50
N SER A 101 3.64 -13.64 18.06
CA SER A 101 3.00 -14.42 17.00
C SER A 101 3.04 -13.78 15.61
N SER A 102 3.80 -12.69 15.43
CA SER A 102 4.15 -12.21 14.10
C SER A 102 5.19 -13.18 13.52
N SER A 103 4.75 -14.37 13.10
CA SER A 103 5.52 -15.17 12.16
C SER A 103 5.65 -14.31 10.91
N PRO A 104 6.85 -13.83 10.59
CA PRO A 104 7.02 -13.03 9.39
C PRO A 104 6.61 -13.89 8.21
N SER A 105 5.72 -13.32 7.38
CA SER A 105 5.29 -13.95 6.15
C SER A 105 6.52 -14.36 5.34
N THR A 106 6.65 -15.66 5.04
CA THR A 106 7.47 -16.08 3.92
C THR A 106 7.07 -15.27 2.67
N PRO A 107 7.94 -15.08 1.68
CA PRO A 107 7.61 -14.33 0.46
C PRO A 107 6.30 -14.79 -0.20
N SER A 108 5.96 -16.08 -0.05
CA SER A 108 4.72 -16.68 -0.55
C SER A 108 3.43 -16.23 0.17
N ASN A 109 3.52 -15.76 1.41
CA ASN A 109 2.37 -15.36 2.24
C ASN A 109 2.35 -13.85 2.53
N ALA A 110 3.26 -13.09 1.93
CA ALA A 110 3.30 -11.65 2.11
C ALA A 110 2.08 -11.01 1.44
N SER A 111 1.53 -10.01 2.11
CA SER A 111 0.33 -9.33 1.64
C SER A 111 0.63 -8.37 0.48
N ASP A 112 -0.29 -8.36 -0.47
CA ASP A 112 -0.34 -7.44 -1.60
C ASP A 112 -1.46 -6.40 -1.42
N ASN A 113 -1.93 -6.22 -0.19
CA ASN A 113 -2.90 -5.21 0.21
C ASN A 113 -2.29 -3.81 0.11
N CYS A 114 -2.38 -3.21 -1.07
CA CYS A 114 -1.77 -1.93 -1.44
C CYS A 114 -2.57 -0.71 -0.93
N ASN A 115 -2.67 -0.60 0.40
CA ASN A 115 -3.57 0.34 1.09
C ASN A 115 -2.94 1.67 1.52
N ILE A 116 -1.72 2.00 1.07
CA ILE A 116 -0.97 3.14 1.60
C ILE A 116 -1.09 4.38 0.71
N SER A 117 -0.63 4.29 -0.53
CA SER A 117 -0.65 5.43 -1.44
C SER A 117 -0.67 4.99 -2.91
N PHE A 118 -0.71 5.98 -3.81
CA PHE A 118 -0.58 5.78 -5.24
C PHE A 118 0.65 6.52 -5.78
N TYR A 119 1.25 5.96 -6.82
CA TYR A 119 2.25 6.64 -7.63
C TYR A 119 2.07 6.30 -9.11
N GLN A 120 2.75 7.05 -9.98
CA GLN A 120 2.70 6.83 -11.42
C GLN A 120 3.96 6.12 -11.89
N TYR A 121 3.76 5.12 -12.75
CA TYR A 121 4.80 4.49 -13.54
C TYR A 121 4.36 4.50 -15.00
N GLY A 122 4.90 5.42 -15.80
CA GLY A 122 4.34 5.59 -17.14
C GLY A 122 2.92 6.12 -17.11
N ASN A 123 2.10 5.46 -17.92
CA ASN A 123 0.64 5.61 -17.95
C ASN A 123 -0.07 4.72 -16.92
N LEU A 124 0.66 3.94 -16.12
CA LEU A 124 0.09 3.04 -15.11
C LEU A 124 -0.03 3.76 -13.76
N LEU A 125 -1.20 3.65 -13.14
CA LEU A 125 -1.42 4.04 -11.76
C LEU A 125 -1.09 2.84 -10.87
N MET A 126 -0.13 3.03 -9.97
CA MET A 126 0.36 2.01 -9.06
C MET A 126 -0.21 2.27 -7.66
N ALA A 127 -0.94 1.32 -7.09
CA ALA A 127 -1.24 1.27 -5.67
C ALA A 127 -0.09 0.57 -4.95
N THR A 128 0.33 1.11 -3.80
CA THR A 128 1.49 0.59 -3.07
C THR A 128 1.24 0.25 -1.61
N ASN A 129 2.09 -0.63 -1.08
CA ASN A 129 2.25 -0.94 0.33
C ASN A 129 3.74 -0.87 0.75
N GLU A 130 4.04 -1.31 1.98
CA GLU A 130 5.41 -1.36 2.52
C GLU A 130 6.15 -2.69 2.31
N GLY A 131 5.52 -3.66 1.63
CA GLY A 131 6.11 -4.94 1.27
C GLY A 131 6.69 -4.95 -0.15
N ALA A 132 6.94 -6.14 -0.69
CA ALA A 132 7.55 -6.32 -2.01
C ALA A 132 6.57 -6.21 -3.20
N PHE A 133 5.26 -6.08 -2.93
CA PHE A 133 4.23 -6.12 -3.97
C PHE A 133 3.56 -4.77 -4.17
N ASP A 134 3.27 -4.43 -5.43
CA ASP A 134 2.41 -3.31 -5.81
C ASP A 134 1.28 -3.80 -6.73
N ARG A 135 0.21 -3.03 -6.87
CA ARG A 135 -0.93 -3.34 -7.75
C ARG A 135 -1.13 -2.25 -8.78
N ILE A 136 -1.32 -2.63 -10.04
CA ILE A 136 -1.77 -1.71 -11.07
C ILE A 136 -3.27 -1.48 -10.88
N VAL A 137 -3.71 -0.22 -10.97
CA VAL A 137 -5.12 0.17 -10.87
C VAL A 137 -5.50 0.96 -12.11
N ASP A 138 -6.68 0.66 -12.65
CA ASP A 138 -7.26 1.42 -13.73
C ASP A 138 -7.83 2.75 -13.22
N LEU A 139 -7.39 3.89 -13.76
CA LEU A 139 -7.83 5.21 -13.29
C LEU A 139 -9.33 5.49 -13.59
N ASP A 140 -9.84 4.88 -14.66
CA ASP A 140 -11.19 5.15 -15.16
C ASP A 140 -12.24 4.19 -14.58
N SER A 141 -11.89 2.92 -14.41
CA SER A 141 -12.80 1.93 -13.84
C SER A 141 -12.54 1.66 -12.35
N LEU A 142 -11.40 2.07 -11.79
CA LEU A 142 -10.90 1.66 -10.47
C LEU A 142 -10.77 0.14 -10.31
N GLU A 143 -10.65 -0.58 -11.42
CA GLU A 143 -10.40 -2.02 -11.39
C GLU A 143 -8.96 -2.31 -11.03
N THR A 144 -8.78 -3.30 -10.18
CA THR A 144 -7.46 -3.86 -9.86
C THR A 144 -7.00 -4.70 -11.03
N ARG A 145 -5.77 -4.45 -11.48
CA ARG A 145 -5.11 -5.14 -12.58
C ARG A 145 -3.95 -5.99 -11.99
N ASP A 146 -2.89 -6.15 -12.76
CA ASP A 146 -1.80 -7.05 -12.40
C ASP A 146 -1.01 -6.61 -11.15
N THR A 147 -0.32 -7.58 -10.56
CA THR A 147 0.62 -7.39 -9.44
C THR A 147 2.04 -7.14 -9.97
N ILE A 148 2.72 -6.13 -9.45
CA ILE A 148 4.18 -6.01 -9.60
C ILE A 148 4.84 -6.74 -8.44
N ASP A 149 5.67 -7.71 -8.77
CA ASP A 149 6.46 -8.47 -7.81
C ASP A 149 7.91 -8.00 -7.82
N MET A 150 8.32 -7.35 -6.73
CA MET A 150 9.70 -6.90 -6.52
C MET A 150 10.48 -7.79 -5.55
N SER A 151 9.93 -8.93 -5.13
CA SER A 151 10.48 -9.78 -4.05
C SER A 151 11.88 -10.32 -4.34
N SER A 152 12.28 -10.39 -5.61
CA SER A 152 13.63 -10.76 -6.04
C SER A 152 14.70 -9.69 -5.77
N MET A 153 14.31 -8.43 -5.60
CA MET A 153 15.20 -7.29 -5.40
C MET A 153 14.98 -6.58 -4.06
N VAL A 154 13.74 -6.60 -3.56
CA VAL A 154 13.27 -5.78 -2.44
C VAL A 154 12.41 -6.62 -1.52
N ASN A 155 12.66 -6.55 -0.22
CA ASN A 155 11.77 -7.14 0.78
C ASN A 155 10.80 -6.11 1.36
N PHE A 156 11.31 -4.93 1.68
CA PHE A 156 10.52 -3.80 2.20
C PHE A 156 10.77 -2.55 1.36
N LYS A 157 9.75 -1.73 1.22
CA LYS A 157 9.86 -0.42 0.58
C LYS A 157 9.02 0.61 1.31
N THR A 158 9.32 1.89 1.13
CA THR A 158 8.36 2.90 1.60
C THR A 158 7.15 2.92 0.68
N GLY A 159 5.96 3.08 1.26
CA GLY A 159 4.74 3.34 0.51
C GLY A 159 4.62 4.80 0.06
N ARG A 160 5.71 5.58 0.03
CA ARG A 160 5.73 7.02 -0.29
C ARG A 160 6.88 7.38 -1.24
N PRO A 161 6.87 6.87 -2.48
CA PRO A 161 7.87 7.24 -3.47
C PRO A 161 7.78 8.74 -3.79
N LEU A 162 8.94 9.36 -4.06
CA LEU A 162 9.06 10.78 -4.36
C LEU A 162 9.47 10.97 -5.82
N ARG A 163 8.84 11.93 -6.51
CA ARG A 163 9.12 12.23 -7.92
C ARG A 163 9.91 13.53 -8.04
N ASP A 164 10.96 13.53 -8.85
CA ASP A 164 11.77 14.71 -9.11
C ASP A 164 11.17 15.60 -10.22
N HIS A 165 11.80 16.75 -10.46
CA HIS A 165 11.41 17.69 -11.50
C HIS A 165 11.58 17.15 -12.93
N ASN A 166 12.47 16.18 -13.14
CA ASN A 166 12.66 15.53 -14.43
C ASN A 166 11.56 14.50 -14.72
N GLY A 167 10.85 14.08 -13.67
CA GLY A 167 9.78 13.10 -13.71
C GLY A 167 10.23 11.69 -13.29
N ASP A 168 11.47 11.52 -12.85
CA ASP A 168 11.99 10.27 -12.30
C ASP A 168 11.42 10.04 -10.89
N THR A 169 11.07 8.80 -10.58
CA THR A 169 10.52 8.44 -9.27
C THR A 169 11.58 7.69 -8.46
N TYR A 170 11.76 8.09 -7.21
CA TYR A 170 12.70 7.48 -6.28
C TYR A 170 11.93 6.82 -5.14
N ASN A 171 12.44 5.68 -4.67
CA ASN A 171 11.94 5.04 -3.48
C ASN A 171 13.08 4.52 -2.62
N LEU A 172 12.88 4.51 -1.31
CA LEU A 172 13.76 3.84 -0.37
C LEU A 172 13.24 2.41 -0.18
N THR A 173 14.14 1.44 -0.34
CA THR A 173 13.86 0.02 -0.22
C THR A 173 14.86 -0.64 0.72
N SER A 174 14.57 -1.86 1.14
CA SER A 174 15.46 -2.64 1.98
C SER A 174 15.42 -4.10 1.55
N CYS A 175 16.60 -4.71 1.55
CA CYS A 175 16.78 -6.13 1.30
C CYS A 175 17.34 -6.75 2.58
N TYR A 176 16.91 -7.96 2.89
CA TYR A 176 17.53 -8.81 3.91
C TYR A 176 17.87 -10.21 3.40
N THR A 177 17.36 -10.60 2.22
CA THR A 177 17.62 -11.90 1.61
C THR A 177 19.12 -12.09 1.30
N ASN A 178 19.75 -11.08 0.66
CA ASN A 178 21.16 -11.17 0.25
C ASN A 178 22.11 -10.50 1.25
N SER A 179 21.66 -9.42 1.88
CA SER A 179 22.45 -8.56 2.77
C SER A 179 21.51 -7.59 3.48
N ASN A 180 21.79 -7.20 4.73
CA ASN A 180 20.94 -6.24 5.45
C ASN A 180 21.28 -4.80 5.02
N ASN A 181 20.71 -4.39 3.89
CA ASN A 181 21.01 -3.12 3.24
C ASN A 181 19.74 -2.33 2.95
N TYR A 182 19.85 -1.02 3.03
CA TYR A 182 18.92 -0.08 2.42
C TYR A 182 19.38 0.24 1.00
N HIS A 183 18.43 0.43 0.10
CA HIS A 183 18.71 0.82 -1.26
C HIS A 183 17.87 2.03 -1.65
N PHE A 184 18.46 2.97 -2.38
CA PHE A 184 17.68 3.91 -3.14
C PHE A 184 17.44 3.32 -4.53
N MET A 185 16.17 3.12 -4.84
CA MET A 185 15.69 2.68 -6.13
C MET A 185 15.25 3.90 -6.94
N LYS A 186 15.64 3.94 -8.21
CA LYS A 186 15.19 4.90 -9.20
C LYS A 186 14.35 4.18 -10.25
N ILE A 187 13.17 4.71 -10.49
CA ILE A 187 12.28 4.34 -11.58
C ILE A 187 12.36 5.50 -12.59
N PRO A 188 12.93 5.27 -13.77
CA PRO A 188 13.13 6.34 -14.74
C PRO A 188 11.79 6.89 -15.21
N ARG A 189 11.78 8.17 -15.57
CA ARG A 189 10.65 8.81 -16.21
C ARG A 189 10.32 8.09 -17.52
N PRO A 190 9.06 8.18 -17.96
CA PRO A 190 8.66 7.65 -19.24
C PRO A 190 9.41 8.27 -20.41
N ALA A 191 10.01 7.46 -21.28
CA ALA A 191 10.50 7.94 -22.57
C ALA A 191 9.29 8.22 -23.50
N GLU A 192 9.38 9.20 -24.38
CA GLU A 192 8.35 9.40 -25.41
C GLU A 192 8.17 8.11 -26.23
N ASN A 193 6.92 7.64 -26.36
CA ASN A 193 6.54 6.38 -27.02
C ASN A 193 6.93 5.07 -26.31
N SER A 194 7.32 5.10 -25.04
CA SER A 194 7.52 3.87 -24.27
C SER A 194 6.18 3.27 -23.79
N HIS A 195 6.00 1.98 -24.02
CA HIS A 195 4.86 1.21 -23.50
C HIS A 195 5.24 0.62 -22.13
N PHE A 196 4.67 1.19 -21.07
CA PHE A 196 4.85 0.68 -19.72
C PHE A 196 3.95 -0.53 -19.51
N SER A 197 4.56 -1.61 -19.07
CA SER A 197 3.87 -2.82 -18.66
C SER A 197 4.44 -3.33 -17.34
N ARG A 198 3.71 -4.25 -16.71
CA ARG A 198 4.22 -5.01 -15.57
C ARG A 198 5.63 -5.56 -15.80
N ASP A 199 5.88 -6.13 -16.98
CA ASP A 199 7.14 -6.80 -17.29
C ASP A 199 8.31 -5.83 -17.54
N SER A 200 8.01 -4.56 -17.82
CA SER A 200 9.02 -3.51 -17.98
C SER A 200 9.53 -3.00 -16.63
N PHE A 201 8.69 -3.00 -15.58
CA PHE A 201 8.98 -2.36 -14.30
C PHE A 201 10.31 -2.79 -13.69
N MET A 202 10.52 -4.11 -13.59
CA MET A 202 11.74 -4.67 -12.99
C MET A 202 12.99 -4.46 -13.85
N LYS A 203 12.83 -4.28 -15.17
CA LYS A 203 13.95 -4.04 -16.09
C LYS A 203 14.41 -2.59 -16.06
N GLU A 204 13.47 -1.68 -15.85
CA GLU A 204 13.72 -0.24 -15.86
C GLU A 204 14.14 0.30 -14.50
N SER A 205 13.63 -0.28 -13.42
CA SER A 205 13.98 0.09 -12.05
C SER A 205 15.43 -0.25 -11.74
N LYS A 206 16.16 0.73 -11.19
CA LYS A 206 17.60 0.59 -10.89
C LYS A 206 17.89 0.93 -9.43
N ILE A 207 18.70 0.11 -8.79
CA ILE A 207 19.33 0.50 -7.53
C ILE A 207 20.47 1.47 -7.83
N ILE A 208 20.37 2.69 -7.32
CA ILE A 208 21.33 3.77 -7.56
C ILE A 208 22.26 4.03 -6.37
N ALA A 209 21.89 3.57 -5.18
CA ALA A 209 22.74 3.62 -4.00
C ALA A 209 22.37 2.50 -3.03
N THR A 210 23.37 2.02 -2.31
CA THR A 210 23.25 0.98 -1.28
C THR A 210 23.89 1.48 0.00
N ILE A 211 23.17 1.40 1.10
CA ILE A 211 23.63 1.82 2.43
C ILE A 211 23.51 0.60 3.35
N PRO A 212 24.61 0.12 3.95
CA PRO A 212 24.54 -0.98 4.90
C PRO A 212 23.82 -0.54 6.17
N SER A 213 23.07 -1.46 6.76
CA SER A 213 22.54 -1.24 8.11
C SER A 213 23.66 -1.02 9.10
N ARG A 214 23.50 -0.02 9.98
CA ARG A 214 24.44 0.20 11.09
C ARG A 214 24.37 -0.91 12.12
N PHE A 215 23.21 -1.57 12.23
CA PHE A 215 22.92 -2.56 13.24
C PHE A 215 22.93 -3.97 12.64
N PRO A 216 23.85 -4.85 13.07
CA PRO A 216 23.86 -6.24 12.63
C PRO A 216 22.49 -6.90 12.86
N ASN A 217 21.98 -7.59 11.85
CA ASN A 217 20.69 -8.30 11.87
C ASN A 217 19.45 -7.44 12.15
N HIS A 218 19.55 -6.11 12.03
CA HIS A 218 18.40 -5.23 12.18
C HIS A 218 18.27 -4.30 10.97
N LEU A 219 17.04 -4.01 10.56
CA LEU A 219 16.73 -2.96 9.58
C LEU A 219 15.72 -2.00 10.19
N ALA A 220 16.03 -0.71 10.19
CA ALA A 220 15.14 0.33 10.65
C ALA A 220 13.85 0.35 9.82
N TYR A 221 12.74 0.57 10.51
CA TYR A 221 11.47 0.85 9.89
C TYR A 221 11.48 2.27 9.31
N ASN A 222 11.30 2.37 7.99
CA ASN A 222 11.27 3.63 7.28
C ASN A 222 9.92 3.79 6.58
N HIS A 223 9.05 4.65 7.14
CA HIS A 223 7.76 4.98 6.52
C HIS A 223 7.90 5.94 5.32
N SER A 224 9.00 6.69 5.27
CA SER A 224 9.33 7.65 4.20
C SER A 224 10.82 7.98 4.23
N PHE A 225 11.29 8.76 3.25
CA PHE A 225 12.66 9.23 3.14
C PHE A 225 12.67 10.71 2.68
N GLY A 226 13.80 11.39 2.86
CA GLY A 226 13.97 12.78 2.41
C GLY A 226 14.58 12.85 1.01
N MET A 227 14.17 13.84 0.23
CA MET A 227 14.75 14.13 -1.08
C MET A 227 14.90 15.64 -1.27
N THR A 228 16.02 16.04 -1.86
CA THR A 228 16.29 17.38 -2.39
C THR A 228 16.80 17.23 -3.82
N ASP A 229 17.03 18.34 -4.52
CA ASP A 229 17.56 18.30 -5.89
C ASP A 229 18.90 17.53 -6.02
N ASN A 230 19.68 17.46 -4.94
CA ASN A 230 21.03 16.88 -4.96
C ASN A 230 21.23 15.70 -4.00
N TYR A 231 20.29 15.43 -3.10
CA TYR A 231 20.46 14.45 -2.03
C TYR A 231 19.23 13.58 -1.83
N LEU A 232 19.51 12.28 -1.63
CA LEU A 232 18.58 11.31 -1.07
C LEU A 232 18.98 11.05 0.37
N ILE A 233 18.03 11.16 1.30
CA ILE A 233 18.27 11.20 2.74
C ILE A 233 17.56 10.03 3.40
N LEU A 234 18.36 9.09 3.92
CA LEU A 234 17.90 8.02 4.81
C LEU A 234 18.03 8.50 6.26
N CYS A 235 16.96 8.35 7.04
CA CYS A 235 17.00 8.54 8.49
C CYS A 235 16.84 7.17 9.18
N GLU A 236 17.95 6.55 9.56
CA GLU A 236 17.94 5.24 10.24
C GLU A 236 17.46 5.40 11.69
N GLN A 237 16.16 5.19 11.90
CA GLN A 237 15.48 5.34 13.19
C GLN A 237 15.68 4.12 14.11
N PRO A 238 15.55 4.28 15.45
CA PRO A 238 15.77 3.20 16.41
C PRO A 238 14.67 2.12 16.42
N ILE A 239 13.53 2.33 15.74
CA ILE A 239 12.51 1.30 15.55
C ILE A 239 12.98 0.43 14.39
N ALA A 240 13.34 -0.83 14.68
CA ALA A 240 13.91 -1.73 13.69
C ALA A 240 13.29 -3.13 13.75
N TYR A 241 13.25 -3.77 12.59
CA TYR A 241 12.92 -5.18 12.43
C TYR A 241 14.11 -6.05 12.84
N ASP A 242 13.84 -7.10 13.62
CA ASP A 242 14.79 -8.18 13.87
C ASP A 242 14.76 -9.16 12.70
N ILE A 243 15.79 -9.10 11.87
CA ILE A 243 15.87 -9.86 10.62
C ILE A 243 16.04 -11.35 10.88
N ASN A 244 16.56 -11.77 12.03
CA ASN A 244 16.67 -13.19 12.34
C ASN A 244 15.29 -13.82 12.44
N LYS A 245 14.32 -13.10 13.02
CA LYS A 245 12.93 -13.55 13.06
C LYS A 245 12.34 -13.70 11.66
N TYR A 246 12.68 -12.78 10.74
CA TYR A 246 12.27 -12.81 9.32
C TYR A 246 12.91 -13.92 8.50
N LYS A 247 14.13 -14.36 8.85
CA LYS A 247 14.86 -15.45 8.16
C LYS A 247 14.55 -16.84 8.71
N SER A 248 14.10 -16.95 9.95
CA SER A 248 13.88 -18.23 10.64
C SER A 248 12.54 -18.91 10.29
N CYS A 249 11.96 -18.61 9.13
CA CYS A 249 10.70 -19.17 8.65
C CYS A 249 10.87 -19.83 7.28
#